data_AF-A0AAD0YG40-F1
#
_entry.id   AF-A0AAD0YG40-F1
#
_cell.length_a   1.000
_cell.length_b   1.000
_cell.length_c   1.000
_cell.angle_alpha   90.00
_cell.angle_beta   90.00
_cell.angle_gamma   90.00
#
_symmetry.space_group_name_H-M   'P 1'
#
loop_
_entity.id
_entity.type
_entity.pdbx_description
1 polymer ?
#
loop_
_entity_poly.entity_id
_entity_poly.type
_entity_poly.pdbx_seq_one_letter_code
_entity_poly.pdbx_strand_id
1 'polypeptide(L)'
;MKKAIQIVLFCSFYFFYAQVGINTNSPTATLDVNGNLRVRQAKNLAGLNSAKDSILVLDNSGFVRRVNCDMIISQATNGLAGIVSDITLSGNGKTGSPLKIAQNGATNGQVLTWDGSSWTPQSNSGGWSLSGNNATNPSINYIGTLDNQPLVFKTNSQENMRITSAGNLGIKTVTPQTSLQLNGGFSISSITVNLTADNQVINIGDFSNIKLNSNNATSANRTFTISNGLVDGQIIFIYTIAGSAQLMDSGNVNIAGTFNLGVDDLIQLVWIGNKWIQISRSNN
;
A
#
# COMPACT_ATOMS: atom_id res chain seq x y z
N MET A 1 -61.62 8.17 -113.37
CA MET A 1 -60.32 7.46 -113.32
C MET A 1 -59.74 7.60 -111.93
N LYS A 2 -59.41 6.47 -111.31
CA LYS A 2 -58.87 6.29 -109.95
C LYS A 2 -57.60 7.13 -109.72
N LYS A 3 -57.44 7.78 -108.56
CA LYS A 3 -56.14 7.95 -107.89
C LYS A 3 -56.32 7.94 -106.38
N ALA A 4 -55.55 7.07 -105.74
CA ALA A 4 -55.67 6.62 -104.37
C ALA A 4 -55.16 7.65 -103.36
N ILE A 5 -55.88 7.81 -102.25
CA ILE A 5 -55.35 8.42 -101.02
C ILE A 5 -54.52 7.34 -100.33
N GLN A 6 -53.20 7.52 -100.32
CA GLN A 6 -52.28 6.72 -99.49
C GLN A 6 -52.16 7.44 -98.14
N ILE A 7 -52.77 6.86 -97.09
CA ILE A 7 -52.51 7.22 -95.71
C ILE A 7 -51.17 6.58 -95.33
N VAL A 8 -50.15 7.41 -95.13
CA VAL A 8 -48.86 6.99 -94.57
C VAL A 8 -49.06 6.82 -93.06
N LEU A 9 -49.13 5.58 -92.60
CA LEU A 9 -49.17 5.24 -91.17
C LEU A 9 -47.73 5.27 -90.64
N PHE A 10 -47.34 6.37 -89.99
CA PHE A 10 -46.07 6.45 -89.24
C PHE A 10 -46.22 5.61 -87.96
N CYS A 11 -45.84 4.34 -88.01
CA CYS A 11 -45.66 3.55 -86.79
C CYS A 11 -44.38 4.00 -86.09
N SER A 12 -44.48 5.06 -85.28
CA SER A 12 -43.46 5.36 -84.28
C SER A 12 -43.51 4.28 -83.21
N PHE A 13 -42.52 3.38 -83.21
CA PHE A 13 -42.29 2.47 -82.09
C PHE A 13 -41.86 3.29 -80.87
N TYR A 14 -42.83 3.75 -80.07
CA TYR A 14 -42.54 4.21 -78.73
C TYR A 14 -42.19 2.97 -77.90
N PHE A 15 -40.93 2.85 -77.49
CA PHE A 15 -40.55 1.98 -76.39
C PHE A 15 -41.19 2.55 -75.12
N PHE A 16 -42.41 2.11 -74.80
CA PHE A 16 -42.98 2.39 -73.49
C PHE A 16 -42.21 1.54 -72.48
N TYR A 17 -41.43 2.20 -71.62
CA TYR A 17 -40.89 1.55 -70.43
C TYR A 17 -42.07 0.97 -69.63
N ALA A 18 -42.07 -0.34 -69.40
CA ALA A 18 -43.15 -1.03 -68.69
C ALA A 18 -43.04 -0.78 -67.19
N GLN A 19 -43.57 0.36 -66.73
CA GLN A 19 -43.72 0.67 -65.30
C GLN A 19 -45.12 0.25 -64.83
N VAL A 20 -45.20 -0.31 -63.63
CA VAL A 20 -46.45 -0.68 -62.97
C VAL A 20 -46.70 0.32 -61.84
N GLY A 21 -47.61 1.26 -62.08
CA GLY A 21 -48.15 2.14 -61.04
C GLY A 21 -49.36 1.51 -60.37
N ILE A 22 -49.35 1.41 -59.04
CA ILE A 22 -50.51 1.04 -58.23
C ILE A 22 -50.95 2.28 -57.45
N ASN A 23 -52.18 2.74 -57.72
CA ASN A 23 -52.75 3.96 -57.13
C ASN A 23 -51.97 5.26 -57.47
N THR A 24 -51.26 5.27 -58.60
CA THR A 24 -50.58 6.45 -59.18
C THR A 24 -50.63 6.39 -60.71
N ASN A 25 -50.83 7.55 -61.35
CA ASN A 25 -50.86 7.69 -62.82
C ASN A 25 -49.52 8.16 -63.40
N SER A 26 -48.52 8.39 -62.56
CA SER A 26 -47.19 8.86 -62.96
C SER A 26 -46.12 8.11 -62.17
N PRO A 27 -45.94 6.80 -62.45
CA PRO A 27 -45.01 5.98 -61.70
C PRO A 27 -43.57 6.49 -61.85
N THR A 28 -42.88 6.73 -60.74
CA THR A 28 -41.47 7.18 -60.74
C THR A 28 -40.48 6.01 -60.59
N ALA A 29 -41.00 4.78 -60.44
CA ALA A 29 -40.23 3.54 -60.36
C ALA A 29 -40.87 2.44 -61.23
N THR A 30 -40.13 1.36 -61.51
CA THR A 30 -40.66 0.21 -62.29
C THR A 30 -41.87 -0.43 -61.61
N LEU A 31 -41.89 -0.47 -60.28
CA LEU A 31 -43.07 -0.76 -59.48
C LEU A 31 -43.22 0.38 -58.48
N ASP A 32 -44.27 1.17 -58.62
CA ASP A 32 -44.56 2.32 -57.77
C ASP A 32 -45.92 2.11 -57.10
N VAL A 33 -45.94 2.11 -55.78
CA VAL A 33 -47.14 1.84 -54.98
C VAL A 33 -47.40 3.03 -54.07
N ASN A 34 -48.44 3.80 -54.40
CA ASN A 34 -48.91 4.88 -53.53
C ASN A 34 -49.91 4.32 -52.51
N GLY A 35 -49.39 3.62 -51.50
CA GLY A 35 -50.17 2.92 -50.48
C GLY A 35 -49.36 1.84 -49.77
N ASN A 36 -50.06 0.87 -49.18
CA ASN A 36 -49.43 -0.20 -48.40
C ASN A 36 -49.05 -1.41 -49.27
N LEU A 37 -47.85 -1.97 -49.05
CA LEU A 37 -47.46 -3.29 -49.57
C LEU A 37 -47.75 -4.37 -48.53
N ARG A 38 -48.60 -5.35 -48.86
CA ARG A 38 -48.83 -6.54 -48.02
C ARG A 38 -48.32 -7.80 -48.70
N VAL A 39 -47.32 -8.46 -48.12
CA VAL A 39 -46.83 -9.78 -48.55
C VAL A 39 -47.44 -10.86 -47.66
N ARG A 40 -48.32 -11.70 -48.20
CA ARG A 40 -49.10 -12.67 -47.39
C ARG A 40 -48.35 -13.98 -47.09
N GLN A 41 -47.32 -14.32 -47.88
CA GLN A 41 -46.57 -15.58 -47.77
C GLN A 41 -45.06 -15.35 -47.66
N ALA A 42 -44.63 -14.41 -46.81
CA ALA A 42 -43.21 -14.22 -46.54
C ALA A 42 -42.66 -15.42 -45.72
N LYS A 43 -41.68 -16.14 -46.28
CA LYS A 43 -41.04 -17.28 -45.61
C LYS A 43 -39.88 -16.80 -44.74
N ASN A 44 -39.83 -17.24 -43.48
CA ASN A 44 -38.67 -17.05 -42.61
C ASN A 44 -37.57 -18.05 -43.03
N LEU A 45 -36.40 -17.54 -43.45
CA LEU A 45 -35.26 -18.34 -43.89
C LEU A 45 -34.21 -18.35 -42.78
N ALA A 46 -33.91 -19.53 -42.23
CA ALA A 46 -33.05 -19.70 -41.05
C ALA A 46 -31.53 -19.65 -41.34
N GLY A 47 -31.10 -19.24 -42.54
CA GLY A 47 -29.69 -19.25 -42.96
C GLY A 47 -28.99 -17.91 -42.73
N LEU A 48 -27.75 -17.94 -42.23
CA LEU A 48 -26.91 -16.74 -42.02
C LEU A 48 -26.71 -15.89 -43.30
N ASN A 49 -26.69 -16.52 -44.48
CA ASN A 49 -26.60 -15.81 -45.77
C ASN A 49 -27.88 -15.03 -46.12
N SER A 50 -29.04 -15.43 -45.57
CA SER A 50 -30.31 -14.72 -45.79
C SER A 50 -30.45 -13.50 -44.87
N ALA A 51 -29.87 -13.53 -43.67
CA ALA A 51 -29.99 -12.45 -42.69
C ALA A 51 -29.24 -11.15 -43.08
N LYS A 52 -28.19 -11.24 -43.91
CA LYS A 52 -27.41 -10.06 -44.35
C LYS A 52 -28.21 -9.05 -45.18
N ASP A 53 -29.18 -9.55 -45.95
CA ASP A 53 -29.97 -8.77 -46.91
C ASP A 53 -31.48 -8.79 -46.62
N SER A 54 -31.86 -9.22 -45.41
CA SER A 54 -33.27 -9.41 -45.02
C SER A 54 -34.01 -8.10 -44.74
N ILE A 55 -33.31 -6.96 -44.71
CA ILE A 55 -33.90 -5.65 -44.40
C ILE A 55 -33.82 -4.77 -45.64
N LEU A 56 -35.00 -4.37 -46.10
CA LEU A 56 -35.18 -3.34 -47.11
C LEU A 56 -35.48 -2.02 -46.39
N VAL A 57 -34.76 -0.96 -46.77
CA VAL A 57 -34.97 0.39 -46.22
C VAL A 57 -35.40 1.33 -47.33
N LEU A 58 -36.11 2.39 -46.97
CA LEU A 58 -36.43 3.48 -47.90
C LEU A 58 -35.28 4.49 -47.88
N ASP A 59 -34.86 4.95 -49.06
CA ASP A 59 -34.00 6.13 -49.16
C ASP A 59 -34.83 7.43 -49.03
N ASN A 60 -34.13 8.58 -49.00
CA ASN A 60 -34.76 9.89 -48.83
C ASN A 60 -35.67 10.30 -50.02
N SER A 61 -35.63 9.56 -51.11
CA SER A 61 -36.47 9.75 -52.29
C SER A 61 -37.60 8.70 -52.36
N GLY A 62 -37.77 7.88 -51.31
CA GLY A 62 -38.82 6.87 -51.21
C GLY A 62 -38.55 5.57 -51.96
N PHE A 63 -37.34 5.37 -52.51
CA PHE A 63 -36.99 4.12 -53.19
C PHE A 63 -36.52 3.06 -52.20
N VAL A 64 -36.97 1.83 -52.41
CA VAL A 64 -36.54 0.69 -51.60
C VAL A 64 -35.12 0.28 -51.99
N ARG A 65 -34.21 0.22 -51.01
CA ARG A 65 -32.82 -0.21 -51.17
C ARG A 65 -32.49 -1.37 -50.24
N ARG A 66 -31.52 -2.19 -50.64
CA ARG A 66 -30.82 -3.09 -49.73
C ARG A 66 -29.77 -2.33 -48.96
N VAL A 67 -29.67 -2.61 -47.66
CA VAL A 67 -28.58 -2.14 -46.82
C VAL A 67 -28.03 -3.34 -46.07
N ASN A 68 -26.69 -3.44 -46.04
CA ASN A 68 -26.00 -4.49 -45.29
C ASN A 68 -26.35 -4.35 -43.81
N CYS A 69 -26.59 -5.48 -43.13
CA CYS A 69 -26.86 -5.51 -41.69
C CYS A 69 -25.81 -4.71 -40.87
N ASP A 70 -24.55 -4.72 -41.31
CA ASP A 70 -23.45 -3.98 -40.69
C ASP A 70 -23.68 -2.47 -40.68
N MET A 71 -24.30 -1.90 -41.73
CA MET A 71 -24.63 -0.46 -41.78
C MET A 71 -25.83 -0.12 -40.88
N ILE A 72 -26.81 -1.02 -40.74
CA ILE A 72 -27.95 -0.79 -39.84
C ILE A 72 -27.48 -0.84 -38.37
N ILE A 73 -26.64 -1.83 -38.04
CA ILE A 73 -26.06 -1.96 -36.71
C ILE A 73 -25.06 -0.82 -36.43
N SER A 74 -24.27 -0.38 -37.42
CA SER A 74 -23.37 0.76 -37.28
C SER A 74 -24.13 2.06 -37.01
N GLN A 75 -25.28 2.26 -37.66
CA GLN A 75 -26.13 3.43 -37.38
C GLN A 75 -26.90 3.28 -36.05
N ALA A 76 -27.16 2.05 -35.59
CA ALA A 76 -27.69 1.77 -34.25
C ALA A 76 -26.64 1.89 -33.13
N THR A 77 -25.37 2.14 -33.45
CA THR A 77 -24.26 2.14 -32.47
C THR A 77 -24.32 3.32 -31.50
N ASN A 78 -25.25 4.25 -31.70
CA ASN A 78 -25.57 5.31 -30.73
C ASN A 78 -26.83 5.03 -29.88
N GLY A 79 -27.53 3.90 -30.09
CA GLY A 79 -28.95 3.75 -29.71
C GLY A 79 -29.34 2.73 -28.65
N LEU A 80 -28.45 1.84 -28.17
CA LEU A 80 -28.84 0.80 -27.18
C LEU A 80 -27.82 0.62 -26.03
N ALA A 81 -27.38 1.75 -25.46
CA ALA A 81 -26.41 1.86 -24.36
C ALA A 81 -24.95 1.55 -24.73
N GLY A 82 -24.32 2.48 -25.45
CA GLY A 82 -22.87 2.61 -25.37
C GLY A 82 -22.48 2.82 -23.91
N ILE A 83 -21.43 2.13 -23.46
CA ILE A 83 -20.87 2.35 -22.12
C ILE A 83 -20.34 3.78 -22.08
N VAL A 84 -21.04 4.66 -21.36
CA VAL A 84 -20.54 6.00 -21.05
C VAL A 84 -19.56 5.84 -19.90
N SER A 85 -18.28 5.67 -20.24
CA SER A 85 -17.18 5.70 -19.28
C SER A 85 -16.59 7.10 -19.21
N ASP A 86 -16.23 7.55 -18.01
CA ASP A 86 -15.25 8.62 -17.84
C ASP A 86 -13.83 8.03 -17.71
N ILE A 87 -12.86 8.84 -17.31
CA ILE A 87 -11.46 8.42 -17.19
C ILE A 87 -11.21 7.32 -16.13
N THR A 88 -12.16 7.05 -15.23
CA THR A 88 -12.01 6.03 -14.17
C THR A 88 -12.13 4.60 -14.68
N LEU A 89 -12.71 4.42 -15.87
CA LEU A 89 -12.86 3.13 -16.52
C LEU A 89 -12.14 3.12 -17.86
N SER A 90 -11.60 1.97 -18.23
CA SER A 90 -10.96 1.76 -19.53
C SER A 90 -11.55 0.55 -20.24
N GLY A 91 -11.48 0.58 -21.57
CA GLY A 91 -12.12 -0.41 -22.43
C GLY A 91 -13.53 -0.02 -22.83
N ASN A 92 -14.09 -0.74 -23.81
CA ASN A 92 -15.42 -0.46 -24.38
C ASN A 92 -16.42 -1.59 -24.16
N GLY A 93 -16.11 -2.54 -23.28
CA GLY A 93 -16.98 -3.66 -22.91
C GLY A 93 -17.11 -4.76 -23.96
N LYS A 94 -16.30 -4.73 -25.04
CA LYS A 94 -16.25 -5.81 -26.04
C LYS A 94 -15.23 -6.87 -25.62
N THR A 95 -15.34 -8.09 -26.16
CA THR A 95 -14.41 -9.20 -25.88
C THR A 95 -12.94 -8.84 -26.12
N GLY A 96 -12.63 -7.96 -27.09
CA GLY A 96 -11.28 -7.47 -27.37
C GLY A 96 -10.85 -6.23 -26.58
N SER A 97 -11.75 -5.60 -25.84
CA SER A 97 -11.48 -4.42 -25.00
C SER A 97 -12.48 -4.39 -23.84
N PRO A 98 -12.40 -5.37 -22.91
CA PRO A 98 -13.32 -5.48 -21.80
C PRO A 98 -13.20 -4.27 -20.87
N LEU A 99 -14.29 -3.95 -20.16
CA LEU A 99 -14.30 -2.87 -19.18
C LEU A 99 -13.45 -3.26 -17.96
N LYS A 100 -12.53 -2.37 -17.56
CA LYS A 100 -11.67 -2.52 -16.38
C LYS A 100 -11.43 -1.18 -15.71
N ILE A 101 -10.91 -1.17 -14.49
CA ILE A 101 -10.44 0.06 -13.83
C ILE A 101 -9.29 0.63 -14.67
N ALA A 102 -9.38 1.91 -15.00
CA ALA A 102 -8.31 2.58 -15.72
C ALA A 102 -7.06 2.72 -14.83
N GLN A 103 -5.89 2.86 -15.45
CA GLN A 103 -4.64 2.96 -14.70
C GLN A 103 -4.58 4.22 -13.82
N ASN A 104 -5.34 5.28 -14.17
CA ASN A 104 -5.41 6.54 -13.41
C ASN A 104 -4.03 7.11 -13.00
N GLY A 105 -2.99 6.88 -13.83
CA GLY A 105 -1.62 7.31 -13.56
C GLY A 105 -0.82 6.42 -12.59
N ALA A 106 -1.37 5.29 -12.12
CA ALA A 106 -0.71 4.40 -11.19
C ALA A 106 0.49 3.67 -11.81
N THR A 107 1.56 3.51 -11.03
CA THR A 107 2.70 2.65 -11.34
C THR A 107 2.61 1.31 -10.57
N ASN A 108 3.47 0.36 -10.92
CA ASN A 108 3.51 -0.95 -10.25
C ASN A 108 3.69 -0.80 -8.73
N GLY A 109 2.90 -1.54 -7.95
CA GLY A 109 2.93 -1.51 -6.48
C GLY A 109 2.13 -0.41 -5.80
N GLN A 110 1.40 0.43 -6.55
CA GLN A 110 0.51 1.44 -6.00
C GLN A 110 -0.93 0.94 -5.88
N VAL A 111 -1.68 1.50 -4.93
CA VAL A 111 -3.12 1.28 -4.77
C VAL A 111 -3.84 2.58 -5.10
N LEU A 112 -4.93 2.52 -5.88
CA LEU A 112 -5.81 3.66 -6.08
C LEU A 112 -6.62 3.89 -4.81
N THR A 113 -6.52 5.08 -4.24
CA THR A 113 -7.28 5.50 -3.05
C THR A 113 -8.23 6.62 -3.44
N TRP A 114 -9.46 6.60 -2.91
CA TRP A 114 -10.41 7.69 -3.10
C TRP A 114 -10.07 8.85 -2.15
N ASP A 115 -9.80 10.03 -2.70
CA ASP A 115 -9.41 11.22 -1.94
C ASP A 115 -10.57 12.19 -1.65
N GLY A 116 -11.80 11.81 -2.01
CA GLY A 116 -12.99 12.66 -1.92
C GLY A 116 -13.41 13.29 -3.24
N SER A 117 -12.54 13.32 -4.25
CA SER A 117 -12.83 13.88 -5.59
C SER A 117 -12.40 12.98 -6.75
N SER A 118 -11.35 12.17 -6.59
CA SER A 118 -10.82 11.29 -7.63
C SER A 118 -10.15 10.04 -7.05
N TRP A 119 -10.05 9.00 -7.87
CA TRP A 119 -9.19 7.85 -7.58
C TRP A 119 -7.75 8.23 -7.92
N THR A 120 -6.93 8.43 -6.89
CA THR A 120 -5.51 8.82 -7.05
C THR A 120 -4.59 7.67 -6.65
N PRO A 121 -3.53 7.39 -7.42
CA PRO A 121 -2.53 6.41 -7.04
C PRO A 121 -1.80 6.87 -5.78
N GLN A 122 -1.81 6.04 -4.76
CA GLN A 122 -0.98 6.22 -3.59
C GLN A 122 0.06 5.10 -3.60
N SER A 123 1.32 5.48 -3.41
CA SER A 123 2.32 4.55 -2.86
C SER A 123 1.72 3.99 -1.58
N ASN A 124 1.94 2.70 -1.29
CA ASN A 124 1.40 1.99 -0.13
C ASN A 124 1.96 2.59 1.21
N SER A 125 1.60 3.84 1.51
CA SER A 125 2.37 4.81 2.31
C SER A 125 1.64 5.27 3.57
N GLY A 126 0.45 4.72 3.84
CA GLY A 126 -0.26 4.97 5.11
C GLY A 126 0.23 4.10 6.27
N GLY A 127 1.17 3.18 6.06
CA GLY A 127 1.61 2.19 7.05
C GLY A 127 3.09 2.27 7.42
N TRP A 128 3.43 1.69 8.56
CA TRP A 128 4.83 1.43 8.92
C TRP A 128 5.32 0.15 8.23
N SER A 129 6.37 0.23 7.42
CA SER A 129 6.92 -0.93 6.70
C SER A 129 7.68 -1.89 7.62
N LEU A 130 7.63 -3.20 7.30
CA LEU A 130 8.43 -4.23 7.97
C LEU A 130 9.94 -4.05 7.75
N SER A 131 10.34 -3.39 6.67
CA SER A 131 11.74 -3.05 6.37
C SER A 131 12.14 -1.65 6.85
N GLY A 132 11.24 -0.95 7.54
CA GLY A 132 11.41 0.45 7.93
C GLY A 132 11.02 1.45 6.83
N ASN A 133 10.87 2.71 7.26
CA ASN A 133 10.51 3.85 6.42
C ASN A 133 11.68 4.84 6.35
N ASN A 134 12.00 5.36 5.16
CA ASN A 134 13.01 6.42 4.99
C ASN A 134 12.38 7.83 5.11
N ALA A 135 13.21 8.82 5.44
CA ALA A 135 12.85 10.24 5.46
C ALA A 135 11.62 10.58 6.34
N THR A 136 11.45 9.89 7.47
CA THR A 136 10.40 10.20 8.44
C THR A 136 10.64 11.55 9.12
N ASN A 137 9.57 12.27 9.41
CA ASN A 137 9.58 13.43 10.30
C ASN A 137 8.92 13.06 11.64
N PRO A 138 9.66 13.01 12.76
CA PRO A 138 9.13 12.57 14.06
C PRO A 138 7.92 13.36 14.59
N SER A 139 7.68 14.57 14.10
CA SER A 139 6.50 15.37 14.50
C SER A 139 5.18 14.91 13.86
N ILE A 140 5.25 14.16 12.77
CA ILE A 140 4.07 13.73 11.98
C ILE A 140 4.07 12.24 11.63
N ASN A 141 5.22 11.56 11.66
CA ASN A 141 5.36 10.14 11.35
C ASN A 141 5.78 9.37 12.60
N TYR A 142 4.90 8.50 13.08
CA TYR A 142 5.16 7.68 14.26
C TYR A 142 4.30 6.42 14.25
N ILE A 143 4.72 5.42 15.03
CA ILE A 143 3.87 4.31 15.42
C ILE A 143 3.19 4.72 16.73
N GLY A 144 1.86 4.81 16.71
CA GLY A 144 1.10 5.23 17.89
C GLY A 144 -0.40 5.26 17.65
N THR A 145 -1.13 5.70 18.66
CA THR A 145 -2.57 5.94 18.64
C THR A 145 -2.84 7.45 18.65
N LEU A 146 -3.95 7.86 18.05
CA LEU A 146 -4.42 9.26 18.06
C LEU A 146 -5.44 9.53 19.17
N ASP A 147 -5.96 8.47 19.77
CA ASP A 147 -6.96 8.47 20.83
C ASP A 147 -6.37 7.91 22.13
N ASN A 148 -7.18 7.87 23.19
CA ASN A 148 -6.77 7.40 24.53
C ASN A 148 -6.66 5.87 24.63
N GLN A 149 -6.23 5.22 23.55
CA GLN A 149 -6.04 3.78 23.47
C GLN A 149 -4.55 3.41 23.60
N PRO A 150 -4.24 2.24 24.19
CA PRO A 150 -2.87 1.76 24.29
C PRO A 150 -2.31 1.30 22.95
N LEU A 151 -1.01 1.52 22.72
CA LEU A 151 -0.26 0.86 21.64
C LEU A 151 0.17 -0.53 22.10
N VAL A 152 -0.29 -1.57 21.42
CA VAL A 152 -0.11 -2.97 21.83
C VAL A 152 0.77 -3.74 20.83
N PHE A 153 1.73 -4.49 21.35
CA PHE A 153 2.61 -5.38 20.58
C PHE A 153 2.31 -6.84 20.93
N LYS A 154 2.03 -7.64 19.89
CA LYS A 154 1.60 -9.04 20.04
C LYS A 154 2.49 -10.00 19.27
N THR A 155 2.59 -11.23 19.79
CA THR A 155 3.12 -12.38 19.06
C THR A 155 2.20 -13.57 19.30
N ASN A 156 1.89 -14.35 18.27
CA ASN A 156 0.93 -15.46 18.37
C ASN A 156 -0.41 -15.04 19.01
N SER A 157 -0.92 -13.88 18.60
CA SER A 157 -2.15 -13.26 19.14
C SER A 157 -2.15 -12.93 20.64
N GLN A 158 -1.01 -13.03 21.32
CA GLN A 158 -0.84 -12.68 22.74
C GLN A 158 -0.14 -11.34 22.91
N GLU A 159 -0.65 -10.50 23.81
CA GLU A 159 -0.04 -9.23 24.18
C GLU A 159 1.20 -9.47 25.06
N ASN A 160 2.36 -9.07 24.54
CA ASN A 160 3.65 -9.23 25.22
C ASN A 160 4.26 -7.90 25.64
N MET A 161 3.89 -6.79 24.98
CA MET A 161 4.32 -5.45 25.35
C MET A 161 3.21 -4.43 25.04
N ARG A 162 3.10 -3.38 25.85
CA ARG A 162 2.17 -2.27 25.62
C ARG A 162 2.74 -0.94 26.06
N ILE A 163 2.30 0.14 25.43
CA ILE A 163 2.38 1.49 25.98
C ILE A 163 0.95 1.94 26.26
N THR A 164 0.63 2.22 27.53
CA THR A 164 -0.70 2.71 27.91
C THR A 164 -0.94 4.13 27.40
N SER A 165 -2.20 4.58 27.37
CA SER A 165 -2.52 5.97 27.06
C SER A 165 -1.97 6.98 28.09
N ALA A 166 -1.59 6.52 29.29
CA ALA A 166 -0.86 7.30 30.29
C ALA A 166 0.68 7.31 30.07
N GLY A 167 1.19 6.62 29.05
CA GLY A 167 2.62 6.57 28.73
C GLY A 167 3.43 5.48 29.43
N ASN A 168 2.82 4.66 30.29
CA ASN A 168 3.52 3.56 30.96
C ASN A 168 3.80 2.38 30.01
N LEU A 169 5.04 1.90 29.97
CA LEU A 169 5.48 0.71 29.24
C LEU A 169 5.32 -0.54 30.11
N GLY A 170 4.51 -1.48 29.64
CA GLY A 170 4.36 -2.81 30.25
C GLY A 170 4.99 -3.90 29.38
N ILE A 171 5.75 -4.80 29.99
CA ILE A 171 6.24 -6.03 29.35
C ILE A 171 5.68 -7.22 30.12
N LYS A 172 4.96 -8.11 29.41
CA LYS A 172 4.18 -9.24 29.99
C LYS A 172 3.15 -8.83 31.05
N THR A 173 2.72 -7.56 31.05
CA THR A 173 1.65 -7.03 31.90
C THR A 173 0.77 -6.09 31.08
N VAL A 174 -0.54 -6.17 31.29
CA VAL A 174 -1.53 -5.32 30.61
C VAL A 174 -1.91 -4.08 31.44
N THR A 175 -1.48 -3.99 32.70
CA THR A 175 -1.84 -2.90 33.63
C THR A 175 -0.58 -2.34 34.32
N PRO A 176 0.38 -1.78 33.57
CA PRO A 176 1.59 -1.24 34.17
C PRO A 176 1.30 -0.06 35.11
N GLN A 177 1.74 -0.16 36.37
CA GLN A 177 1.53 0.86 37.41
C GLN A 177 2.69 1.88 37.49
N THR A 178 3.83 1.56 36.90
CA THR A 178 5.02 2.42 36.82
C THR A 178 5.38 2.69 35.36
N SER A 179 6.19 3.72 35.10
CA SER A 179 6.60 4.11 33.74
C SER A 179 7.23 2.97 32.94
N LEU A 180 7.92 2.05 33.62
CA LEU A 180 8.29 0.74 33.11
C LEU A 180 7.90 -0.32 34.14
N GLN A 181 7.09 -1.29 33.75
CA GLN A 181 6.81 -2.48 34.56
C GLN A 181 7.06 -3.74 33.73
N LEU A 182 7.89 -4.63 34.26
CA LEU A 182 8.14 -5.96 33.72
C LEU A 182 7.51 -7.01 34.64
N ASN A 183 6.64 -7.85 34.09
CA ASN A 183 6.15 -9.04 34.78
C ASN A 183 7.07 -10.23 34.43
N GLY A 184 8.20 -10.31 35.13
CA GLY A 184 9.25 -11.28 34.90
C GLY A 184 10.60 -10.82 35.45
N GLY A 185 11.66 -11.57 35.14
CA GLY A 185 13.03 -11.22 35.55
C GLY A 185 13.64 -10.11 34.70
N PHE A 186 14.37 -9.19 35.34
CA PHE A 186 15.16 -8.15 34.68
C PHE A 186 16.63 -8.61 34.61
N SER A 187 17.17 -8.78 33.40
CA SER A 187 18.56 -9.14 33.19
C SER A 187 19.33 -7.94 32.65
N ILE A 188 20.50 -7.68 33.20
CA ILE A 188 21.37 -6.58 32.79
C ILE A 188 22.61 -7.18 32.13
N SER A 189 22.73 -6.99 30.82
CA SER A 189 23.89 -7.43 30.06
C SER A 189 25.18 -6.82 30.62
N SER A 190 26.20 -7.67 30.76
CA SER A 190 27.51 -7.27 31.25
C SER A 190 28.48 -6.97 30.11
N ILE A 191 29.31 -5.95 30.25
CA ILE A 191 30.58 -5.85 29.51
C ILE A 191 31.70 -6.50 30.33
N THR A 192 32.67 -7.15 29.67
CA THR A 192 33.91 -7.58 30.30
C THR A 192 35.02 -6.58 30.01
N VAL A 193 35.66 -6.09 31.06
CA VAL A 193 36.81 -5.19 31.00
C VAL A 193 38.03 -5.95 31.50
N ASN A 194 39.06 -6.04 30.65
CA ASN A 194 40.34 -6.61 31.05
C ASN A 194 41.19 -5.52 31.70
N LEU A 195 41.58 -5.70 32.96
CA LEU A 195 42.50 -4.80 33.64
C LEU A 195 43.92 -5.33 33.44
N THR A 196 44.72 -4.59 32.66
CA THR A 196 46.08 -5.01 32.27
C THR A 196 47.17 -4.08 32.80
N ALA A 197 46.79 -2.89 33.29
CA ALA A 197 47.68 -1.89 33.89
C ALA A 197 46.99 -1.23 35.10
N ASP A 198 47.79 -0.54 35.92
CA ASP A 198 47.28 0.25 37.03
C ASP A 198 46.71 1.59 36.55
N ASN A 199 45.75 2.10 37.30
CA ASN A 199 44.97 3.32 37.03
C ASN A 199 44.23 3.27 35.70
N GLN A 200 43.88 2.08 35.23
CA GLN A 200 43.12 1.92 34.01
C GLN A 200 41.73 2.56 34.17
N VAL A 201 41.34 3.38 33.19
CA VAL A 201 40.04 4.04 33.18
C VAL A 201 39.02 3.10 32.55
N ILE A 202 37.92 2.85 33.27
CA ILE A 202 36.75 2.15 32.74
C ILE A 202 35.70 3.18 32.34
N ASN A 203 35.38 3.22 31.05
CA ASN A 203 34.30 4.07 30.53
C ASN A 203 32.96 3.41 30.80
N ILE A 204 32.17 4.00 31.70
CA ILE A 204 30.87 3.46 32.13
C ILE A 204 29.83 3.54 31.01
N GLY A 205 29.77 4.66 30.27
CA GLY A 205 28.80 4.84 29.19
C GLY A 205 27.36 4.56 29.63
N ASP A 206 26.61 3.84 28.81
CA ASP A 206 25.24 3.38 29.07
C ASP A 206 25.18 1.98 29.73
N PHE A 207 26.31 1.46 30.23
CA PHE A 207 26.34 0.18 30.91
C PHE A 207 25.84 0.29 32.35
N SER A 208 25.21 -0.78 32.83
CA SER A 208 24.81 -0.95 34.23
C SER A 208 25.47 -2.17 34.90
N ASN A 209 26.20 -3.00 34.15
CA ASN A 209 26.83 -4.20 34.68
C ASN A 209 28.21 -4.43 34.05
N ILE A 210 29.25 -4.53 34.88
CA ILE A 210 30.65 -4.56 34.46
C ILE A 210 31.37 -5.72 35.16
N LYS A 211 31.92 -6.62 34.35
CA LYS A 211 32.82 -7.70 34.76
C LYS A 211 34.27 -7.25 34.64
N LEU A 212 35.08 -7.49 35.67
CA LEU A 212 36.50 -7.23 35.65
C LEU A 212 37.26 -8.56 35.50
N ASN A 213 38.10 -8.65 34.48
CA ASN A 213 39.10 -9.71 34.33
C ASN A 213 40.48 -9.09 34.53
N SER A 214 41.03 -9.22 35.73
CA SER A 214 42.31 -8.64 36.09
C SER A 214 43.43 -9.63 35.87
N ASN A 215 44.49 -9.22 35.18
CA ASN A 215 45.67 -10.05 35.01
C ASN A 215 46.51 -10.19 36.29
N ASN A 216 46.17 -9.43 37.34
CA ASN A 216 46.78 -9.45 38.67
C ASN A 216 48.32 -9.57 38.66
N ALA A 217 48.99 -8.98 37.67
CA ALA A 217 50.40 -9.26 37.40
C ALA A 217 51.37 -8.61 38.41
N THR A 218 50.85 -8.00 39.48
CA THR A 218 51.60 -7.33 40.56
C THR A 218 51.16 -7.90 41.91
N SER A 219 52.02 -7.81 42.93
CA SER A 219 51.68 -8.20 44.32
C SER A 219 50.58 -7.31 44.93
N ALA A 220 50.35 -6.13 44.34
CA ALA A 220 49.19 -5.28 44.60
C ALA A 220 48.12 -5.51 43.53
N ASN A 221 46.85 -5.52 43.94
CA ASN A 221 45.69 -5.61 43.04
C ASN A 221 45.72 -4.49 41.99
N ARG A 222 45.25 -4.75 40.76
CA ARG A 222 45.18 -3.73 39.70
C ARG A 222 44.23 -2.59 40.08
N THR A 223 44.70 -1.35 40.07
CA THR A 223 43.83 -0.19 40.33
C THR A 223 43.07 0.21 39.07
N PHE A 224 41.82 0.61 39.25
CA PHE A 224 41.04 1.22 38.18
C PHE A 224 40.29 2.46 38.68
N THR A 225 39.94 3.31 37.72
CA THR A 225 39.02 4.43 37.91
C THR A 225 37.84 4.26 36.97
N ILE A 226 36.74 4.96 37.24
CA ILE A 226 35.54 4.90 36.40
C ILE A 226 35.18 6.29 35.87
N SER A 227 34.69 6.38 34.64
CA SER A 227 34.19 7.65 34.09
C SER A 227 32.95 8.13 34.86
N ASN A 228 32.56 9.39 34.64
CA ASN A 228 31.29 9.91 35.15
C ASN A 228 30.10 9.11 34.60
N GLY A 229 29.00 9.12 35.34
CA GLY A 229 27.71 8.63 34.84
C GLY A 229 27.11 9.60 33.81
N LEU A 230 26.22 9.08 32.97
CA LEU A 230 25.54 9.86 31.93
C LEU A 230 24.36 10.66 32.48
N VAL A 231 23.64 10.11 33.45
CA VAL A 231 22.43 10.69 34.04
C VAL A 231 22.33 10.39 35.54
N ASP A 232 21.74 11.31 36.28
CA ASP A 232 21.44 11.13 37.71
C ASP A 232 20.59 9.86 37.92
N GLY A 233 20.95 9.06 38.91
CA GLY A 233 20.30 7.79 39.19
C GLY A 233 20.79 6.62 38.34
N GLN A 234 21.78 6.79 37.45
CA GLN A 234 22.43 5.65 36.81
C GLN A 234 23.04 4.73 37.87
N ILE A 235 22.63 3.46 37.88
CA ILE A 235 23.14 2.44 38.80
C ILE A 235 24.06 1.51 38.03
N ILE A 236 25.19 1.16 38.65
CA ILE A 236 26.13 0.17 38.11
C ILE A 236 26.43 -0.92 39.14
N PHE A 237 26.65 -2.12 38.63
CA PHE A 237 27.23 -3.24 39.33
C PHE A 237 28.61 -3.51 38.74
N ILE A 238 29.64 -3.57 39.57
CA ILE A 238 31.00 -3.91 39.15
C ILE A 238 31.42 -5.13 39.97
N TYR A 239 31.89 -6.17 39.29
CA TYR A 239 32.37 -7.38 39.96
C TYR A 239 33.54 -8.02 39.23
N THR A 240 34.42 -8.69 39.97
CA THR A 240 35.61 -9.32 39.41
C THR A 240 35.36 -10.80 39.17
N ILE A 241 35.70 -11.29 37.97
CA ILE A 241 35.53 -12.70 37.58
C ILE A 241 36.85 -13.48 37.55
N ALA A 242 37.98 -12.77 37.56
CA ALA A 242 39.32 -13.35 37.61
C ALA A 242 40.34 -12.30 38.06
N GLY A 243 41.35 -12.75 38.81
CA GLY A 243 42.33 -11.89 39.45
C GLY A 243 41.70 -11.00 40.52
N SER A 244 42.39 -9.91 40.85
CA SER A 244 41.92 -8.94 41.84
C SER A 244 42.02 -7.52 41.28
N ALA A 245 41.08 -6.67 41.68
CA ALA A 245 41.01 -5.27 41.29
C ALA A 245 40.87 -4.36 42.51
N GLN A 246 41.18 -3.09 42.37
CA GLN A 246 41.07 -2.10 43.43
C GLN A 246 40.40 -0.83 42.92
N LEU A 247 39.33 -0.43 43.61
CA LEU A 247 38.66 0.86 43.42
C LEU A 247 39.00 1.76 44.61
N MET A 248 39.53 2.94 44.33
CA MET A 248 39.86 3.93 45.35
C MET A 248 38.70 4.88 45.61
N ASP A 249 38.59 5.34 46.86
CA ASP A 249 37.74 6.47 47.23
C ASP A 249 38.39 7.78 46.77
N SER A 250 38.31 8.07 45.47
CA SER A 250 38.98 9.23 44.88
C SER A 250 38.29 9.73 43.60
N GLY A 251 38.57 10.99 43.26
CA GLY A 251 38.03 11.62 42.05
C GLY A 251 36.50 11.71 42.07
N ASN A 252 35.86 11.04 41.13
CA ASN A 252 34.41 10.99 41.00
C ASN A 252 33.79 9.79 41.72
N VAL A 253 34.54 9.08 42.56
CA VAL A 253 34.05 7.94 43.35
C VAL A 253 34.06 8.33 44.83
N ASN A 254 32.95 8.06 45.51
CA ASN A 254 32.78 8.20 46.94
C ASN A 254 32.30 6.87 47.54
N ILE A 255 33.24 6.13 48.11
CA ILE A 255 33.03 4.79 48.69
C ILE A 255 33.63 4.75 50.10
N ALA A 256 33.29 3.76 50.92
CA ALA A 256 33.83 3.64 52.28
C ALA A 256 35.29 3.14 52.25
N GLY A 257 36.22 4.05 51.97
CA GLY A 257 37.64 3.78 51.76
C GLY A 257 37.91 2.93 50.52
N THR A 258 39.18 2.59 50.29
CA THR A 258 39.58 1.73 49.17
C THR A 258 38.92 0.36 49.25
N PHE A 259 38.30 -0.08 48.15
CA PHE A 259 37.73 -1.42 48.03
C PHE A 259 38.62 -2.30 47.17
N ASN A 260 39.04 -3.44 47.73
CA ASN A 260 39.75 -4.49 47.02
C ASN A 260 38.72 -5.54 46.59
N LEU A 261 38.50 -5.67 45.29
CA LEU A 261 37.59 -6.66 44.72
C LEU A 261 38.38 -7.94 44.43
N GLY A 262 38.18 -8.97 45.25
CA GLY A 262 38.56 -10.34 44.93
C GLY A 262 37.63 -10.94 43.87
N VAL A 263 37.90 -12.18 43.47
CA VAL A 263 36.99 -12.93 42.59
C VAL A 263 35.63 -13.07 43.29
N ASP A 264 34.56 -12.80 42.55
CA ASP A 264 33.17 -12.80 42.99
C ASP A 264 32.77 -11.69 43.98
N ASP A 265 33.68 -10.74 44.25
CA ASP A 265 33.31 -9.50 44.93
C ASP A 265 32.56 -8.56 43.98
N LEU A 266 31.56 -7.88 44.53
CA LEU A 266 30.68 -6.95 43.85
C LEU A 266 30.60 -5.63 44.62
N ILE A 267 30.60 -4.53 43.88
CA ILE A 267 30.20 -3.21 44.38
C ILE A 267 29.07 -2.65 43.53
N GLN A 268 28.09 -2.06 44.20
CA GLN A 268 27.00 -1.33 43.58
C GLN A 268 27.17 0.16 43.84
N LEU A 269 27.08 0.96 42.78
CA LEU A 269 27.24 2.41 42.84
C LEU A 269 26.07 3.10 42.15
N VAL A 270 25.76 4.33 42.56
CA VAL A 270 24.80 5.23 41.89
C VAL A 270 25.42 6.57 41.57
N TRP A 271 25.20 7.07 40.36
CA TRP A 271 25.60 8.41 39.96
C TRP A 271 24.61 9.44 40.48
N ILE A 272 25.11 10.49 41.14
CA ILE A 272 24.28 11.59 41.69
C ILE A 272 24.57 12.94 41.00
N GLY A 273 25.07 12.91 39.76
CA GLY A 273 25.33 14.11 38.96
C GLY A 273 26.77 14.60 38.96
N ASN A 274 27.53 14.35 40.04
CA ASN A 274 28.95 14.73 40.12
C ASN A 274 29.88 13.65 40.69
N LYS A 275 29.33 12.58 41.26
CA LYS A 275 30.10 11.46 41.80
C LYS A 275 29.26 10.18 41.84
N TRP A 276 29.95 9.06 41.89
CA TRP A 276 29.43 7.75 42.22
C TRP A 276 29.39 7.58 43.73
N ILE A 277 28.23 7.19 44.26
CA ILE A 277 28.02 6.88 45.67
C ILE A 277 27.88 5.38 45.82
N GLN A 278 28.57 4.80 46.81
CA GLN A 278 28.35 3.41 47.20
C GLN A 278 26.91 3.19 47.67
N ILE A 279 26.20 2.25 47.04
CA ILE A 279 24.94 1.71 47.57
C ILE A 279 25.25 0.53 48.49
N SER A 280 26.01 -0.44 47.98
CA SER A 280 26.35 -1.67 48.69
C SER A 280 27.63 -2.27 48.12
N ARG A 281 28.26 -3.16 48.87
CA ARG A 281 29.37 -4.01 48.40
C ARG A 281 29.34 -5.35 49.12
N SER A 282 29.79 -6.40 48.45
CA SER A 282 30.06 -7.69 49.09
C SER A 282 31.35 -7.62 49.90
N ASN A 283 31.56 -8.67 50.68
CA ASN A 283 32.83 -9.00 51.29
C ASN A 283 32.88 -10.54 51.36
N ASN A 284 33.00 -11.16 50.19
CA ASN A 284 32.85 -12.61 50.02
C ASN A 284 34.20 -13.32 50.02
#